data_AF-A0A3C1PIU3-F1
#
_entry.id   AF-A0A3C1PIU3-F1
#
_cell.length_a   1.000
_cell.length_b   1.000
_cell.length_c   1.000
_cell.angle_alpha   90.00
_cell.angle_beta   90.00
_cell.angle_gamma   90.00
#
_symmetry.space_group_name_H-M   'P 1'
#
loop_
_entity.id
_entity.type
_entity.pdbx_description
1 polymer ?
#
loop_
_entity_poly.entity_id
_entity_poly.type
_entity_poly.pdbx_seq_one_letter_code
_entity_poly.pdbx_strand_id
1 'polypeptide(L)'
;MSVEKFFTNYPLVFVCPPDERDIRITITQIHTHKIRGADIILIAEENEELQRAVEGKPASLEHYYYKYIKIPATGDKYAFVFAATLALQQIALKMSITKRKYLNKLKIEEHGVHPDVPKNVSKSITVD
;
A
#
# COMPACT_ATOMS: atom_id res chain seq x y z
N MET A 1 10.16 -26.95 -10.96
CA MET A 1 9.27 -26.05 -10.19
C MET A 1 8.74 -25.01 -11.16
N SER A 2 7.42 -24.81 -11.23
CA SER A 2 6.84 -23.76 -12.09
C SER A 2 7.15 -22.37 -11.51
N VAL A 3 7.51 -21.42 -12.37
CA VAL A 3 7.72 -20.00 -12.03
C VAL A 3 6.45 -19.39 -11.43
N GLU A 4 5.28 -19.95 -11.74
CA GLU A 4 3.97 -19.52 -11.24
C GLU A 4 3.89 -19.55 -9.70
N LYS A 5 4.62 -20.46 -9.05
CA LYS A 5 4.65 -20.58 -7.58
C LYS A 5 5.39 -19.44 -6.87
N PHE A 6 6.11 -18.59 -7.59
CA PHE A 6 6.79 -17.41 -7.04
C PHE A 6 5.97 -16.12 -7.21
N PHE A 7 4.86 -16.16 -7.96
CA PHE A 7 3.94 -15.02 -8.01
C PHE A 7 3.04 -15.08 -6.79
N THR A 8 3.25 -14.12 -5.88
CA THR A 8 2.27 -13.82 -4.83
C THR A 8 1.13 -13.02 -5.44
N ASN A 9 0.02 -12.93 -4.71
CA ASN A 9 -0.98 -11.89 -4.93
C ASN A 9 -0.29 -10.52 -5.09
N TYR A 10 -0.86 -9.66 -5.94
CA TYR A 10 -0.35 -8.30 -6.12
C TYR A 10 -0.97 -7.39 -5.05
N PRO A 11 -0.18 -6.65 -4.26
CA PRO A 11 -0.72 -5.75 -3.26
C PRO A 11 -1.31 -4.50 -3.91
N LEU A 12 -2.53 -4.14 -3.52
CA LEU A 12 -3.15 -2.86 -3.84
C LEU A 12 -3.32 -2.03 -2.57
N VAL A 13 -2.89 -0.76 -2.66
CA VAL A 13 -3.08 0.22 -1.60
C VAL A 13 -4.25 1.13 -1.97
N PHE A 14 -5.33 1.04 -1.20
CA PHE A 14 -6.47 1.95 -1.27
C PHE A 14 -6.27 3.10 -0.27
N VAL A 15 -6.52 4.31 -0.71
CA VAL A 15 -6.49 5.53 0.11
C VAL A 15 -7.87 6.16 0.02
N CYS A 16 -8.65 6.09 1.09
CA CYS A 16 -10.07 6.40 1.07
C CYS A 16 -10.40 7.54 2.04
N PRO A 17 -10.80 8.72 1.53
CA PRO A 17 -11.28 9.82 2.37
C PRO A 17 -12.64 9.47 3.00
N PRO A 18 -13.08 10.23 4.03
CA PRO A 18 -14.28 9.90 4.80
C PRO A 18 -15.62 10.15 4.08
N ASP A 19 -15.63 10.78 2.90
CA ASP A 19 -16.88 11.02 2.14
C ASP A 19 -17.57 9.69 1.79
N GLU A 20 -18.89 9.62 2.02
CA GLU A 20 -19.66 8.41 1.76
C GLU A 20 -19.56 7.90 0.32
N ARG A 21 -19.47 8.83 -0.66
CA ARG A 21 -19.32 8.46 -2.07
C ARG A 21 -18.00 7.73 -2.31
N ASP A 22 -16.92 8.23 -1.73
CA ASP A 22 -15.58 7.65 -1.88
C ASP A 22 -15.47 6.32 -1.16
N ILE A 23 -16.13 6.17 0.00
CA ILE A 23 -16.27 4.89 0.72
C ILE A 23 -16.96 3.85 -0.18
N ARG A 24 -18.14 4.17 -0.74
CA ARG A 24 -18.89 3.23 -1.61
C ARG A 24 -18.09 2.80 -2.84
N ILE A 25 -17.40 3.75 -3.48
CA ILE A 25 -16.55 3.46 -4.64
C ILE A 25 -15.38 2.56 -4.21
N THR A 26 -14.72 2.89 -3.09
CA THR A 26 -13.59 2.11 -2.57
C THR A 26 -13.99 0.67 -2.26
N ILE A 27 -15.12 0.45 -1.58
CA ILE A 27 -15.64 -0.90 -1.29
C ILE A 27 -15.85 -1.70 -2.58
N THR A 28 -16.45 -1.06 -3.59
CA THR A 28 -16.68 -1.68 -4.91
C THR A 28 -15.37 -2.08 -5.58
N GLN A 29 -14.34 -1.22 -5.52
CA GLN A 29 -13.02 -1.52 -6.08
C GLN A 29 -12.29 -2.61 -5.28
N ILE A 30 -12.37 -2.59 -3.95
CA ILE A 30 -11.84 -3.65 -3.09
C ILE A 30 -12.41 -4.99 -3.53
N HIS A 31 -13.74 -5.14 -3.60
CA HIS A 31 -14.36 -6.40 -4.03
C HIS A 31 -13.91 -6.83 -5.43
N THR A 32 -13.84 -5.89 -6.38
CA THR A 32 -13.44 -6.17 -7.77
C THR A 32 -12.02 -6.72 -7.88
N HIS A 33 -11.07 -6.15 -7.14
CA HIS A 33 -9.67 -6.57 -7.22
C HIS A 33 -9.37 -7.79 -6.35
N LYS A 34 -10.07 -7.89 -5.22
CA LYS A 34 -9.98 -9.01 -4.30
C LYS A 34 -10.35 -10.34 -4.97
N ILE A 35 -11.42 -10.39 -5.77
CA ILE A 35 -11.75 -11.61 -6.54
C ILE A 35 -10.72 -11.96 -7.63
N ARG A 36 -9.88 -10.99 -8.03
CA ARG A 36 -8.80 -11.15 -9.00
C ARG A 36 -7.45 -11.51 -8.35
N GLY A 37 -7.44 -11.80 -7.04
CA GLY A 37 -6.22 -12.19 -6.32
C GLY A 37 -5.35 -11.01 -5.85
N ALA A 38 -5.93 -9.82 -5.64
CA ALA A 38 -5.21 -8.73 -4.98
C ALA A 38 -5.16 -8.93 -3.46
N ASP A 39 -4.00 -8.65 -2.87
CA ASP A 39 -3.91 -8.37 -1.43
C ASP A 39 -4.29 -6.91 -1.18
N ILE A 40 -5.02 -6.63 -0.10
CA ILE A 40 -5.67 -5.32 0.09
C ILE A 40 -5.09 -4.58 1.28
N ILE A 41 -4.42 -3.46 1.04
CA ILE A 41 -4.01 -2.53 2.09
C ILE A 41 -4.90 -1.31 1.98
N LEU A 42 -5.65 -0.99 3.04
CA LEU A 42 -6.53 0.17 3.10
C LEU A 42 -6.00 1.19 4.09
N ILE A 43 -5.91 2.45 3.67
CA ILE A 43 -5.63 3.62 4.51
C ILE A 43 -6.90 4.47 4.52
N ALA A 44 -7.55 4.56 5.68
CA ALA A 44 -8.78 5.33 5.86
C ALA A 44 -8.99 5.69 7.34
N GLU A 45 -9.90 6.63 7.61
CA GLU A 45 -10.45 6.82 8.96
C GLU A 45 -11.28 5.58 9.36
N GLU A 46 -11.49 5.37 10.66
CA GLU A 46 -12.25 4.20 11.11
C GLU A 46 -13.68 4.16 10.55
N ASN A 47 -14.01 3.05 9.89
CA ASN A 47 -15.32 2.82 9.29
C ASN A 47 -15.60 1.31 9.21
N GLU A 48 -16.77 0.89 9.70
CA GLU A 48 -17.14 -0.53 9.79
C GLU A 48 -17.36 -1.18 8.42
N GLU A 49 -17.94 -0.48 7.44
CA GLU A 49 -18.18 -1.02 6.12
C GLU A 49 -16.87 -1.30 5.38
N LEU A 50 -15.92 -0.36 5.48
CA LEU A 50 -14.57 -0.52 4.98
C LEU A 50 -13.83 -1.68 5.65
N GLN A 51 -13.98 -1.86 6.97
CA GLN A 51 -13.41 -2.99 7.70
C GLN A 51 -13.96 -4.31 7.14
N ARG A 52 -15.28 -4.44 7.01
CA ARG A 52 -15.91 -5.66 6.46
C ARG A 52 -15.47 -5.94 5.03
N ALA A 53 -15.30 -4.90 4.21
CA ALA A 53 -14.85 -5.05 2.82
C ALA A 53 -13.44 -5.67 2.72
N VAL A 54 -12.53 -5.33 3.65
CA VAL A 54 -11.16 -5.87 3.64
C VAL A 54 -11.03 -7.23 4.33
N GLU A 55 -11.79 -7.53 5.39
CA GLU A 55 -11.54 -8.73 6.22
C GLU A 55 -11.91 -10.07 5.58
N GLY A 56 -12.99 -10.13 4.79
CA GLY A 56 -13.46 -11.39 4.22
C GLY A 56 -12.45 -11.94 3.22
N LYS A 57 -12.20 -13.25 3.16
CA LYS A 57 -11.38 -13.84 2.07
C LYS A 57 -12.32 -14.40 0.99
N PRO A 58 -12.08 -14.18 -0.32
CA PRO A 58 -12.84 -14.88 -1.36
C PRO A 58 -12.66 -16.38 -1.23
N ALA A 59 -13.76 -17.14 -1.34
CA ALA A 59 -13.75 -18.60 -1.19
C ALA A 59 -12.80 -19.31 -2.18
N SER A 60 -12.56 -18.69 -3.34
CA SER A 60 -11.73 -19.22 -4.42
C SER A 60 -10.22 -19.00 -4.25
N LEU A 61 -9.79 -18.18 -3.29
CA LEU A 61 -8.36 -17.92 -3.06
C LEU A 61 -7.81 -18.84 -1.96
N GLU A 62 -6.58 -19.30 -2.11
CA GLU A 62 -5.88 -20.06 -1.06
C GLU A 62 -5.24 -19.13 -0.04
N HIS A 63 -4.70 -18.00 -0.50
CA HIS A 63 -4.07 -16.98 0.31
C HIS A 63 -4.68 -15.61 0.01
N TYR A 64 -4.91 -14.83 1.06
CA TYR A 64 -5.37 -13.46 0.98
C TYR A 64 -4.82 -12.70 2.17
N TYR A 65 -4.03 -11.67 1.90
CA TYR A 65 -3.56 -10.75 2.92
C TYR A 65 -4.36 -9.45 2.82
N TYR A 66 -4.71 -8.90 3.98
CA TYR A 66 -5.21 -7.55 4.06
C TYR A 66 -4.63 -6.80 5.25
N LYS A 67 -4.64 -5.47 5.18
CA LYS A 67 -4.32 -4.60 6.30
C LYS A 67 -5.16 -3.34 6.24
N TYR A 68 -5.85 -3.04 7.34
CA TYR A 68 -6.46 -1.74 7.54
C TYR A 68 -5.54 -0.88 8.41
N ILE A 69 -4.97 0.17 7.81
CA ILE A 69 -4.23 1.23 8.46
C ILE A 69 -5.22 2.34 8.79
N LYS A 70 -5.74 2.29 10.01
CA LYS A 70 -6.62 3.33 10.54
C LYS A 70 -5.80 4.59 10.82
N ILE A 71 -6.24 5.72 10.29
CA ILE A 71 -5.66 7.04 10.59
C ILE A 71 -6.62 7.87 11.44
N PRO A 72 -6.15 8.92 12.14
CA PRO A 72 -7.00 9.74 12.99
C PRO A 72 -8.20 10.31 12.22
N ALA A 73 -9.37 10.29 12.86
CA ALA A 73 -10.58 10.85 12.27
C ALA A 73 -10.46 12.39 12.18
N THR A 74 -10.70 12.91 10.98
CA THR A 74 -10.74 14.34 10.69
C THR A 74 -12.13 14.75 10.20
N GLY A 75 -12.89 13.82 9.62
CA GLY A 75 -14.19 14.10 8.99
C GLY A 75 -14.11 15.04 7.78
N ASP A 76 -12.90 15.42 7.36
CA ASP A 76 -12.64 16.36 6.29
C ASP A 76 -11.63 15.74 5.31
N LYS A 77 -12.05 15.62 4.06
CA LYS A 77 -11.26 14.95 3.01
C LYS A 77 -9.95 15.64 2.67
N TYR A 78 -9.82 16.93 2.95
CA TYR A 78 -8.60 17.69 2.71
C TYR A 78 -7.63 17.51 3.88
N ALA A 79 -8.13 17.54 5.12
CA ALA A 79 -7.35 17.24 6.31
C ALA A 79 -6.85 15.78 6.35
N PHE A 80 -7.68 14.84 5.89
CA PHE A 80 -7.35 13.43 5.73
C PHE A 80 -6.03 13.19 4.98
N VAL A 81 -5.76 13.98 3.93
CA VAL A 81 -4.58 13.81 3.06
C VAL A 81 -3.27 13.86 3.83
N PHE A 82 -3.18 14.68 4.88
CA PHE A 82 -1.95 14.81 5.67
C PHE A 82 -1.61 13.50 6.39
N ALA A 83 -2.58 12.92 7.09
CA ALA A 83 -2.38 11.66 7.80
C ALA A 83 -2.16 10.48 6.84
N ALA A 84 -2.90 10.43 5.73
CA ALA A 84 -2.73 9.41 4.69
C ALA A 84 -1.34 9.47 4.04
N THR A 85 -0.83 10.68 3.79
CA THR A 85 0.51 10.91 3.23
C THR A 85 1.60 10.40 4.15
N LEU A 86 1.49 10.65 5.46
CA LEU A 86 2.44 10.11 6.44
C LEU A 86 2.44 8.57 6.45
N ALA A 87 1.27 7.95 6.37
CA ALA A 87 1.17 6.49 6.28
C ALA A 87 1.88 5.95 5.02
N LEU A 88 1.65 6.56 3.85
CA LEU A 88 2.32 6.19 2.60
C LEU A 88 3.83 6.35 2.67
N GLN A 89 4.32 7.48 3.20
CA GLN A 89 5.75 7.74 3.38
C GLN A 89 6.40 6.71 4.30
N GLN A 90 5.73 6.34 5.40
CA GLN A 90 6.21 5.32 6.32
C GLN A 90 6.27 3.92 5.67
N ILE A 91 5.28 3.56 4.85
CA ILE A 91 5.29 2.31 4.08
C ILE A 91 6.50 2.30 3.13
N ALA A 92 6.67 3.35 2.34
CA ALA A 92 7.78 3.45 1.38
C ALA A 92 9.14 3.38 2.07
N LEU A 93 9.33 4.10 3.18
CA LEU A 93 10.57 4.07 3.96
C LEU A 93 10.87 2.66 4.48
N LYS A 94 9.87 2.00 5.08
CA LYS A 94 10.04 0.63 5.61
C LYS A 94 10.35 -0.37 4.50
N MET A 95 9.72 -0.24 3.34
CA MET A 95 10.04 -1.06 2.16
C MET A 95 11.49 -0.85 1.70
N SER A 96 11.94 0.39 1.57
CA SER A 96 13.32 0.72 1.19
C SER A 96 14.34 0.17 2.19
N ILE A 97 14.12 0.35 3.49
CA ILE A 97 14.99 -0.19 4.55
C ILE A 97 15.05 -1.72 4.50
N THR A 98 13.90 -2.37 4.32
CA THR A 98 13.81 -3.84 4.28
C THR A 98 14.53 -4.39 3.05
N LYS A 99 14.27 -3.81 1.87
CA LYS A 99 14.93 -4.20 0.63
C LYS A 99 16.44 -3.95 0.69
N ARG A 100 16.88 -2.82 1.24
CA ARG A 100 18.30 -2.52 1.45
C ARG A 100 18.97 -3.58 2.32
N LYS A 101 18.38 -3.92 3.48
CA LYS A 101 18.91 -4.97 4.37
C LYS A 101 19.05 -6.31 3.65
N TYR A 102 18.05 -6.69 2.85
CA TYR A 102 18.06 -7.93 2.09
C TYR A 102 19.17 -7.94 1.03
N LEU A 103 19.29 -6.89 0.21
CA LEU A 103 20.29 -6.80 -0.86
C LEU A 103 21.72 -6.68 -0.31
N ASN A 104 21.91 -5.94 0.79
CA ASN A 104 23.19 -5.89 1.50
C ASN A 104 23.63 -7.28 1.97
N LYS A 105 22.70 -8.09 2.51
CA LYS A 105 23.00 -9.47 2.93
C LYS A 105 23.45 -10.35 1.76
N LEU A 106 22.92 -10.10 0.57
CA LEU A 106 23.31 -10.77 -0.67
C LEU A 106 24.58 -10.20 -1.31
N LYS A 107 25.19 -9.16 -0.70
CA LYS A 107 26.37 -8.45 -1.23
C LYS A 107 26.16 -7.89 -2.64
N ILE A 108 24.94 -7.47 -2.96
CA ILE A 108 24.64 -6.79 -4.22
C ILE A 108 25.01 -5.31 -4.04
N GLU A 109 26.09 -4.90 -4.69
CA GLU A 109 26.60 -3.53 -4.65
C GLU A 109 25.74 -2.60 -5.52
N GLU A 110 25.77 -1.29 -5.23
CA GLU A 110 25.14 -0.23 -6.05
C GLU A 110 23.66 -0.45 -6.39
N HIS A 111 22.93 -1.16 -5.53
CA HIS A 111 21.54 -1.56 -5.75
C HIS A 111 20.53 -0.40 -5.75
N GLY A 112 20.94 0.81 -5.34
CA GLY A 112 20.16 2.04 -5.51
C GLY A 112 18.94 2.26 -4.62
N VAL A 113 18.62 1.36 -3.68
CA VAL A 113 17.42 1.46 -2.81
C VAL A 113 17.62 2.28 -1.52
N HIS A 114 18.68 3.10 -1.44
CA HIS A 114 18.90 3.93 -0.26
C HIS A 114 17.80 5.01 -0.17
N PRO A 115 17.07 5.14 0.95
CA PRO A 115 15.94 6.08 1.04
C PRO A 115 16.37 7.55 0.90
N ASP A 116 17.55 7.90 1.39
CA ASP A 116 18.06 9.29 1.33
C ASP A 116 18.75 9.65 0.00
N VAL A 117 19.25 8.64 -0.72
CA VAL A 117 19.97 8.81 -2.00
C VAL A 117 19.52 7.74 -2.99
N PRO A 118 18.24 7.75 -3.40
CA PRO A 118 17.74 6.79 -4.37
C PRO A 118 18.45 6.99 -5.71
N LYS A 119 18.77 5.88 -6.37
CA LYS A 119 19.49 5.90 -7.65
C LYS A 119 18.71 6.70 -8.70
N ASN A 120 19.44 7.45 -9.52
CA ASN A 120 18.91 8.29 -10.61
C ASN A 120 18.00 9.45 -10.17
N VAL A 121 18.08 9.86 -8.89
CA VAL A 121 17.33 11.01 -8.37
C VAL A 121 18.30 12.08 -7.91
N SER A 122 18.01 13.33 -8.25
CA SER A 122 18.73 14.50 -7.75
C SER A 122 17.88 15.25 -6.73
N LYS A 123 18.51 15.78 -5.68
CA LYS A 123 17.83 16.57 -4.64
C LYS A 123 17.15 17.83 -5.21
N SER A 124 17.76 18.42 -6.24
CA SER A 124 17.21 19.51 -7.03
C SER A 124 17.68 19.31 -8.47
N ILE A 125 16.75 19.47 -9.42
CA ILE A 125 17.07 19.53 -10.84
C ILE A 125 16.92 21.00 -11.22
N THR A 126 18.04 21.71 -11.29
CA THR A 126 18.08 23.04 -11.88
C THR A 126 18.31 22.87 -13.37
N VAL A 127 17.33 23.29 -14.16
CA VAL A 127 17.45 23.37 -15.62
C VAL A 127 17.89 24.81 -15.90
N ASP A 128 19.05 24.98 -16.56
CA ASP A 128 19.52 26.28 -17.04
C ASP A 128 18.58 26.85 -18.13
#